data_AF-A0A9Q8X111-F1
#
_entry.id   AF-A0A9Q8X111-F1
#
_cell.length_a   1.000
_cell.length_b   1.000
_cell.length_c   1.000
_cell.angle_alpha   90.00
_cell.angle_beta   90.00
_cell.angle_gamma   90.00
#
_symmetry.space_group_name_H-M   'P 1'
#
loop_
_entity.id
_entity.type
_entity.pdbx_description
1 polymer ?
#
loop_
_entity_poly.entity_id
_entity_poly.type
_entity_poly.pdbx_seq_one_letter_code
_entity_poly.pdbx_strand_id
1 'polypeptide(L)'
;MSKIFCKKYQTELDALNIAPVPGEKGQYIKDNYSAKAWSDWLDLQTMLINENQLDLSNKENRKWLNDQMEKYLNNSDYQKPSGYIPQ
;
A
#
# COMPACT_ATOMS: atom_id res chain seq x y z
N MET A 1 4.00 -7.80 -20.36
CA MET A 1 3.87 -7.31 -18.98
C MET A 1 3.94 -8.51 -18.06
N SER A 2 4.78 -8.47 -17.04
CA SER A 2 4.86 -9.57 -16.08
C SER A 2 3.59 -9.57 -15.24
N LYS A 3 2.92 -10.71 -15.14
CA LYS A 3 1.76 -10.88 -14.26
C LYS A 3 2.20 -11.47 -12.93
N ILE A 4 1.47 -11.13 -11.87
CA ILE A 4 1.68 -11.67 -10.54
C ILE A 4 0.35 -12.02 -9.91
N PHE A 5 0.35 -13.10 -9.13
CA PHE A 5 -0.79 -13.43 -8.29
C PHE A 5 -0.84 -12.45 -7.11
N CYS A 6 -1.73 -11.47 -7.19
CA CYS A 6 -1.85 -10.44 -6.16
C CYS A 6 -2.53 -11.03 -4.92
N LYS A 7 -1.82 -11.10 -3.79
CA LYS A 7 -2.41 -11.59 -2.52
C LYS A 7 -3.60 -10.77 -2.05
N LYS A 8 -3.60 -9.46 -2.32
CA LYS A 8 -4.70 -8.57 -1.94
C LYS A 8 -5.99 -8.90 -2.68
N TYR A 9 -5.92 -9.05 -4.00
CA TYR A 9 -7.08 -9.26 -4.87
C TYR A 9 -7.35 -10.73 -5.19
N GLN A 10 -6.47 -11.64 -4.76
CA GLN A 10 -6.55 -13.07 -5.04
C GLN A 10 -6.74 -13.37 -6.54
N THR A 11 -6.09 -12.59 -7.40
CA THR A 11 -6.20 -12.67 -8.85
C THR A 11 -4.90 -12.28 -9.53
N GLU A 12 -4.71 -12.72 -10.78
CA GLU A 12 -3.56 -12.33 -11.60
C GLU A 12 -3.72 -10.91 -12.13
N LEU A 13 -2.78 -10.04 -11.76
CA LEU A 13 -2.74 -8.65 -12.19
C LEU A 13 -1.33 -8.29 -12.64
N ASP A 14 -1.19 -7.12 -13.26
CA ASP A 14 0.12 -6.63 -13.68
C ASP A 14 1.04 -6.45 -12.46
N ALA A 15 2.24 -7.02 -12.55
CA ALA A 15 3.25 -6.92 -11.53
C ALA A 15 3.88 -5.52 -11.51
N LEU A 16 4.46 -5.16 -10.36
CA LEU A 16 5.29 -3.98 -10.25
C LEU A 16 6.58 -4.15 -11.07
N ASN A 17 6.87 -3.20 -11.96
CA ASN A 17 8.11 -3.21 -12.75
C ASN A 17 9.35 -3.03 -11.86
N ILE A 18 9.24 -2.18 -10.85
CA ILE A 18 10.31 -1.84 -9.90
C ILE A 18 9.79 -1.95 -8.46
N ALA A 19 10.68 -2.33 -7.54
CA ALA A 19 10.37 -2.33 -6.12
C ALA A 19 10.03 -0.89 -5.67
N PRO A 20 8.86 -0.66 -5.06
CA PRO A 20 8.41 0.70 -4.78
C PRO A 20 9.10 1.35 -3.59
N VAL A 21 9.69 0.54 -2.71
CA VAL A 21 10.48 1.01 -1.57
C VAL A 21 11.83 0.29 -1.55
N PRO A 22 12.90 0.92 -1.04
CA PRO A 22 14.19 0.26 -0.91
C PRO A 22 14.15 -0.83 0.18
N GLY A 23 14.98 -1.86 0.02
CA GLY A 23 15.15 -2.95 0.98
C GLY A 23 14.20 -4.14 0.75
N GLU A 24 14.26 -5.10 1.67
CA GLU A 24 13.53 -6.38 1.56
C GLU A 24 12.01 -6.18 1.50
N LYS A 25 11.49 -5.16 2.17
CA LYS A 25 10.05 -4.85 2.16
C LYS A 25 9.55 -4.51 0.75
N GLY A 26 10.32 -3.77 -0.04
CA GLY A 26 9.93 -3.41 -1.40
C GLY A 26 9.99 -4.58 -2.36
N GLN A 27 10.98 -5.45 -2.18
CA GLN A 27 11.06 -6.71 -2.91
C GLN A 27 9.87 -7.61 -2.57
N TYR A 28 9.54 -7.75 -1.28
CA TYR A 28 8.35 -8.48 -0.83
C TYR A 28 7.06 -7.91 -1.46
N ILE A 29 6.93 -6.58 -1.50
CA ILE A 29 5.75 -5.94 -2.11
C ILE A 29 5.67 -6.28 -3.60
N LYS A 30 6.79 -6.14 -4.32
CA LYS A 30 6.90 -6.46 -5.74
C LYS A 30 6.56 -7.93 -6.05
N ASP A 31 6.94 -8.85 -5.17
CA ASP A 31 6.79 -10.30 -5.40
C ASP A 31 5.44 -10.88 -4.91
N ASN A 32 4.62 -10.09 -4.21
CA ASN A 32 3.36 -10.58 -3.65
C ASN A 32 2.14 -9.71 -4.02
N TYR A 33 2.35 -8.49 -4.52
CA TYR A 33 1.30 -7.53 -4.81
C TYR A 33 1.45 -6.95 -6.22
N SER A 34 0.31 -6.61 -6.81
CA SER A 34 0.26 -6.04 -8.16
C SER A 34 0.49 -4.55 -8.16
N ALA A 35 0.80 -4.01 -9.34
CA ALA A 35 0.88 -2.58 -9.59
C ALA A 35 -0.44 -1.87 -9.22
N LYS A 36 -1.59 -2.50 -9.50
CA LYS A 36 -2.90 -1.98 -9.08
C LYS A 36 -3.02 -1.87 -7.55
N ALA A 37 -2.72 -2.95 -6.82
CA ALA A 37 -2.80 -2.93 -5.35
C ALA A 37 -1.90 -1.86 -4.72
N TRP A 38 -0.73 -1.63 -5.33
CA TRP A 38 0.18 -0.57 -4.89
C TRP A 38 -0.34 0.83 -5.22
N SER A 39 -0.89 1.04 -6.42
CA SER A 39 -1.51 2.32 -6.79
C SER A 39 -2.64 2.69 -5.84
N ASP A 40 -3.55 1.75 -5.58
CA ASP A 40 -4.67 1.97 -4.67
C ASP A 40 -4.18 2.29 -3.23
N TRP A 41 -3.06 1.69 -2.81
CA TRP A 41 -2.41 2.03 -1.54
C TRP A 41 -1.87 3.47 -1.53
N LEU A 42 -1.26 3.96 -2.60
CA LEU A 42 -0.73 5.33 -2.65
C LEU A 42 -1.85 6.38 -2.55
N ASP A 43 -2.99 6.12 -3.17
CA ASP A 43 -4.17 6.98 -3.05
C ASP A 43 -4.69 6.99 -1.61
N LEU A 44 -4.83 5.80 -1.01
CA LEU A 44 -5.21 5.65 0.39
C LEU A 44 -4.22 6.35 1.33
N GLN A 45 -2.93 6.18 1.10
CA GLN A 45 -1.85 6.78 1.88
C GLN A 45 -1.98 8.30 1.88
N THR A 46 -2.20 8.90 0.72
CA THR A 46 -2.37 10.34 0.56
C THR A 46 -3.57 10.85 1.35
N MET A 47 -4.70 10.14 1.27
CA MET A 47 -5.90 10.47 2.07
C MET A 47 -5.64 10.35 3.57
N LEU A 48 -4.97 9.30 4.02
CA LEU A 48 -4.64 9.11 5.44
C LEU A 48 -3.70 10.19 5.98
N ILE A 49 -2.71 10.61 5.18
CA ILE A 49 -1.81 11.71 5.52
C ILE A 49 -2.60 13.01 5.70
N ASN A 50 -3.49 13.32 4.77
CA ASN A 50 -4.27 14.56 4.81
C ASN A 50 -5.31 14.55 5.94
N GLU A 51 -6.08 13.48 6.11
CA GLU A 51 -7.13 13.38 7.15
C GLU A 51 -6.54 13.41 8.56
N ASN A 52 -5.43 12.69 8.80
CA ASN A 52 -4.80 12.64 10.12
C ASN A 52 -3.72 13.73 10.30
N GLN A 53 -3.54 14.62 9.32
CA GLN A 53 -2.50 15.66 9.29
C GLN A 53 -1.11 15.11 9.67
N LEU A 54 -0.73 13.98 9.06
CA LEU A 54 0.50 13.28 9.43
C LEU A 54 1.73 14.05 8.97
N ASP A 55 2.59 14.39 9.92
CA ASP A 55 3.94 14.86 9.63
C ASP A 55 4.86 13.65 9.33
N LEU A 56 5.27 13.49 8.07
CA LEU A 56 6.20 12.45 7.62
C LEU A 56 7.63 12.67 8.15
N SER A 57 7.93 13.81 8.76
CA SER A 57 9.19 14.05 9.47
C SER A 57 9.20 13.31 10.81
N ASN A 58 8.04 13.11 11.43
CA ASN A 58 7.92 12.33 12.66
C ASN A 58 8.06 10.83 12.38
N LYS A 59 8.91 10.15 13.17
CA LYS A 59 9.14 8.71 13.07
C LYS A 59 7.90 7.90 13.46
N GLU A 60 7.12 8.37 14.43
CA GLU A 60 5.91 7.67 14.89
C GLU A 60 4.83 7.68 13.80
N ASN A 61 4.61 8.82 13.15
CA ASN A 61 3.68 8.93 12.01
C ASN A 61 4.10 8.04 10.85
N ARG A 62 5.41 8.00 10.53
CA ARG A 62 5.96 7.08 9.51
C ARG A 62 5.77 5.61 9.89
N LYS A 63 5.96 5.26 11.16
CA LYS A 63 5.74 3.89 11.65
C LYS A 63 4.27 3.52 11.52
N TRP A 64 3.38 4.37 12.01
CA TRP A 64 1.94 4.17 11.91
C TRP A 64 1.48 4.01 10.44
N LEU A 65 1.99 4.84 9.53
CA LEU A 65 1.65 4.76 8.11
C LEU A 65 2.14 3.45 7.47
N ASN A 66 3.31 2.97 7.89
CA ASN A 66 3.83 1.67 7.47
C ASN A 66 2.98 0.51 8.01
N ASP A 67 2.48 0.61 9.24
CA ASP A 67 1.58 -0.39 9.81
C ASP A 67 0.24 -0.41 9.05
N GLN A 68 -0.30 0.75 8.68
CA GLN A 68 -1.51 0.83 7.84
C GLN A 68 -1.28 0.22 6.46
N MET A 69 -0.10 0.41 5.86
CA MET A 69 0.27 -0.21 4.59
C MET A 69 0.24 -1.73 4.67
N GLU A 70 0.88 -2.29 5.70
CA GLU A 70 0.92 -3.74 5.89
C GLU A 70 -0.48 -4.29 6.14
N LYS A 71 -1.30 -3.60 6.93
CA LYS A 71 -2.70 -3.98 7.13
C LYS A 71 -3.50 -3.93 5.83
N TYR A 72 -3.34 -2.87 5.04
CA TYR A 72 -4.03 -2.72 3.75
C TYR A 72 -3.67 -3.83 2.76
N LEU A 73 -2.38 -4.14 2.65
CA LEU A 73 -1.87 -5.18 1.75
C LEU A 73 -2.31 -6.57 2.20
N ASN A 74 -2.29 -6.85 3.50
CA ASN A 74 -2.70 -8.16 4.05
C ASN A 74 -4.23 -8.34 4.18
N ASN A 75 -5.05 -7.39 3.69
CA ASN A 75 -6.50 -7.37 3.91
C ASN A 75 -6.92 -7.44 5.39
N SER A 76 -6.07 -6.92 6.28
CA SER A 76 -6.38 -6.77 7.70
C SER A 76 -7.18 -5.49 7.95
N ASP A 77 -7.53 -5.24 9.22
CA ASP A 77 -8.23 -4.00 9.60
C ASP A 77 -7.30 -2.79 9.57
N TYR A 78 -7.45 -1.97 8.53
CA TYR A 78 -6.74 -0.70 8.30
C TYR A 78 -7.71 0.48 8.41
N GLN A 79 -7.18 1.66 8.73
CA GLN A 79 -7.98 2.88 8.77
C GLN A 79 -8.46 3.23 7.37
N LYS A 80 -9.77 3.24 7.19
CA LYS A 80 -10.43 3.67 5.95
C LYS A 80 -10.74 5.16 6.08
N PRO A 81 -10.22 6.02 5.18
CA PRO A 81 -10.62 7.42 5.11
C PRO A 81 -12.12 7.53 4.93
N SER A 82 -12.72 8.58 5.49
CA SER A 82 -14.17 8.75 5.46
C SER A 82 -14.74 8.94 4.05
N GLY A 83 -13.89 9.30 3.09
CA GLY A 83 -14.23 9.48 1.67
C GLY A 83 -13.66 8.43 0.70
N TYR A 84 -13.07 7.32 1.18
CA TYR A 84 -12.39 6.36 0.31
C TYR A 84 -13.38 5.51 -0.51
N ILE A 85 -13.61 5.90 -1.77
CA ILE A 85 -14.28 5.07 -2.78
C ILE A 85 -13.17 4.52 -3.69
N PRO A 86 -12.74 3.25 -3.56
CA PRO A 86 -11.80 2.67 -4.50
C PRO A 86 -12.48 2.60 -5.89
N GLN A 87 -11.93 3.32 -6.86
CA GLN A 87 -12.43 3.34 -8.25
C GLN A 87 -11.76 2.26 -9.11
#